data_AF-A0A519RPR7-F1
#
_entry.id   AF-A0A519RPR7-F1
#
_cell.length_a   1.000
_cell.length_b   1.000
_cell.length_c   1.000
_cell.angle_alpha   90.00
_cell.angle_beta   90.00
_cell.angle_gamma   90.00
#
_symmetry.space_group_name_H-M   'P 1'
#
loop_
_entity.id
_entity.type
_entity.pdbx_description
1 polymer ?
#
loop_
_entity_poly.entity_id
_entity_poly.type
_entity_poly.pdbx_seq_one_letter_code
_entity_poly.pdbx_strand_id
1 'polypeptide(L)'
;MKIKVTVISLILSFACISCFNKSDENFEDISKIKKGMSVKDARQIMRNKYIDQSTAHYDNNLIVESYESDALVSDRYKIIFRKSDSTIVDVGLGD
;
A
#
# COMPACT_ATOMS: atom_id res chain seq x y z
N MET A 1 46.05 29.43 -6.05
CA MET A 1 44.93 28.54 -6.46
C MET A 1 43.78 28.73 -5.48
N LYS A 2 42.69 29.39 -5.89
CA LYS A 2 41.45 29.49 -5.10
C LYS A 2 40.46 28.50 -5.70
N ILE A 3 40.36 27.31 -5.11
CA ILE A 3 39.35 26.32 -5.48
C ILE A 3 38.01 26.89 -5.02
N LYS A 4 37.26 27.45 -5.98
CA LYS A 4 35.95 28.06 -5.75
C LYS A 4 34.98 26.96 -5.34
N VAL A 5 34.69 26.89 -4.04
CA VAL A 5 33.66 26.06 -3.39
C VAL A 5 32.27 26.50 -3.87
N THR A 6 31.92 26.23 -5.13
CA THR A 6 30.65 26.70 -5.73
C THR A 6 29.79 25.55 -6.27
N VAL A 7 30.30 24.32 -6.32
CA VAL A 7 29.61 23.20 -6.99
C VAL A 7 28.78 22.34 -6.03
N ILE A 8 29.03 22.41 -4.71
CA ILE A 8 28.39 21.50 -3.74
C ILE A 8 26.97 21.96 -3.34
N SER A 9 26.64 23.25 -3.53
CA SER A 9 25.35 23.79 -3.06
C SER A 9 24.15 23.53 -4.00
N LEU A 10 24.36 23.02 -5.23
CA LEU A 10 23.29 22.82 -6.21
C LEU A 10 22.72 21.39 -6.22
N ILE A 11 23.41 20.43 -5.60
CA ILE A 11 23.02 19.01 -5.58
C ILE A 11 22.04 18.70 -4.44
N LEU A 12 22.04 19.49 -3.35
CA LEU A 12 21.16 19.27 -2.21
C LEU A 12 19.69 19.67 -2.46
N SER A 13 19.42 20.53 -3.45
CA SER A 13 18.07 21.02 -3.76
C SER A 13 17.18 20.03 -4.52
N PHE A 14 17.72 18.91 -5.02
CA PHE A 14 16.93 17.87 -5.71
C PHE A 14 16.44 16.73 -4.79
N ALA A 15 16.80 16.73 -3.51
CA ALA A 15 16.43 15.65 -2.59
C ALA A 15 15.02 15.78 -1.98
N CYS A 16 14.21 16.76 -2.38
CA CYS A 16 12.99 17.16 -1.65
C CYS A 16 11.64 17.02 -2.40
N ILE A 17 11.51 16.25 -3.48
CA ILE A 17 10.24 16.21 -4.26
C ILE A 17 9.47 14.88 -4.18
N SER A 18 9.91 13.91 -3.39
CA SER A 18 9.24 12.60 -3.36
C SER A 18 8.55 12.31 -2.03
N CYS A 19 7.77 13.26 -1.49
CA CYS A 19 6.61 12.89 -0.66
C CYS A 19 5.50 12.43 -1.62
N PHE A 20 5.66 11.22 -2.19
CA PHE A 20 4.54 10.53 -2.82
C PHE A 20 3.58 10.14 -1.70
N ASN A 21 2.35 10.65 -1.74
CA ASN A 21 1.29 10.26 -0.83
C ASN A 21 0.96 8.77 -1.07
N LYS A 22 1.57 7.88 -0.26
CA LYS A 22 1.32 6.43 -0.30
C LYS A 22 -0.16 6.07 -0.23
N SER A 23 -0.91 6.90 0.49
CA SER A 23 -2.36 6.90 0.64
C SER A 23 -3.09 6.99 -0.70
N ASP A 24 -2.76 8.01 -1.50
CA ASP A 24 -3.39 8.24 -2.81
C ASP A 24 -3.07 7.10 -3.78
N GLU A 25 -1.84 6.58 -3.72
CA GLU A 25 -1.42 5.43 -4.52
C GLU A 25 -2.22 4.16 -4.19
N ASN A 26 -2.43 3.88 -2.90
CA ASN A 26 -3.20 2.71 -2.46
C ASN A 26 -4.67 2.83 -2.84
N PHE A 27 -5.29 4.01 -2.76
CA PHE A 27 -6.67 4.22 -3.21
C PHE A 27 -6.83 3.90 -4.69
N GLU A 28 -5.91 4.39 -5.53
CA GLU A 28 -5.93 4.12 -6.96
C GLU A 28 -5.71 2.63 -7.24
N ASP A 29 -4.77 1.99 -6.55
CA ASP A 29 -4.40 0.60 -6.79
C ASP A 29 -5.46 -0.38 -6.31
N ILE A 30 -6.05 -0.15 -5.13
CA ILE A 30 -7.05 -1.04 -4.56
C ILE A 30 -8.34 -1.08 -5.40
N SER A 31 -8.68 0.01 -6.08
CA SER A 31 -9.82 0.07 -7.00
C SER A 31 -9.70 -0.89 -8.20
N LYS A 32 -8.47 -1.32 -8.52
CA LYS A 32 -8.17 -2.25 -9.63
C LYS A 32 -8.29 -3.71 -9.19
N ILE A 33 -8.33 -3.98 -7.88
CA ILE A 33 -8.35 -5.32 -7.30
C ILE A 33 -9.81 -5.80 -7.19
N LYS A 34 -10.04 -7.08 -7.51
CA LYS A 34 -11.39 -7.66 -7.60
C LYS A 34 -11.46 -9.01 -6.90
N LYS A 35 -12.67 -9.36 -6.45
CA LYS A 35 -12.99 -10.70 -5.92
C LYS A 35 -12.67 -11.77 -6.97
N GLY A 36 -12.14 -12.90 -6.53
CA GLY A 36 -11.71 -14.00 -7.39
C GLY A 36 -10.28 -13.87 -7.93
N MET A 37 -9.62 -12.71 -7.77
CA MET A 37 -8.21 -12.56 -8.11
C MET A 37 -7.32 -13.27 -7.08
N SER A 38 -6.13 -13.71 -7.49
CA SER A 38 -5.14 -14.21 -6.54
C SER A 38 -4.53 -13.05 -5.74
N VAL A 39 -4.23 -13.27 -4.45
CA VAL A 39 -3.54 -12.25 -3.63
C VAL A 39 -2.17 -11.89 -4.21
N LYS A 40 -1.55 -12.83 -4.96
CA LYS A 40 -0.26 -12.60 -5.62
C LYS A 40 -0.39 -11.51 -6.69
N ASP A 41 -1.41 -11.59 -7.54
CA ASP A 41 -1.63 -10.60 -8.59
C ASP A 41 -2.04 -9.26 -8.00
N ALA A 42 -2.88 -9.28 -6.95
CA ALA A 42 -3.23 -8.08 -6.20
C ALA A 42 -2.00 -7.37 -5.60
N ARG A 43 -1.03 -8.12 -5.05
CA ARG A 43 0.23 -7.55 -4.56
C ARG A 43 1.14 -7.01 -5.66
N GLN A 44 0.96 -7.43 -6.91
CA GLN A 44 1.66 -6.82 -8.05
C GLN A 44 1.00 -5.50 -8.48
N ILE A 45 -0.30 -5.36 -8.25
CA ILE A 45 -1.05 -4.13 -8.49
C ILE A 45 -0.74 -3.10 -7.39
N MET A 46 -0.72 -3.52 -6.12
CA MET A 46 -0.41 -2.64 -4.99
C MET A 46 1.06 -2.21 -5.04
N ARG A 47 1.32 -0.93 -5.28
CA ARG A 47 2.69 -0.37 -5.25
C ARG A 47 3.31 -0.43 -3.86
N ASN A 48 2.49 -0.21 -2.82
CA ASN A 48 2.93 -0.25 -1.44
C ASN A 48 2.65 -1.62 -0.79
N LYS A 49 3.52 -2.01 0.14
CA LYS A 49 3.32 -3.23 0.94
C LYS A 49 2.20 -3.02 1.96
N TYR A 50 1.54 -4.11 2.33
CA TYR A 50 0.63 -4.12 3.47
C TYR A 50 1.39 -3.74 4.76
N ILE A 51 0.71 -3.08 5.67
CA ILE A 51 1.23 -2.64 6.97
C ILE A 51 0.96 -3.67 8.07
N ASP A 52 -0.07 -4.49 7.90
CA ASP A 52 -0.43 -5.56 8.84
C ASP A 52 -1.09 -6.72 8.11
N GLN A 53 -0.94 -7.92 8.65
CA GLN A 53 -1.61 -9.13 8.20
C GLN A 53 -2.11 -9.93 9.39
N SER A 54 -3.40 -10.23 9.42
CA SER A 54 -4.02 -10.98 10.52
C SER A 54 -5.04 -11.99 9.99
N THR A 55 -5.45 -12.92 10.86
CA THR A 55 -6.58 -13.82 10.57
C THR A 55 -7.88 -13.09 10.87
N ALA A 56 -8.90 -13.22 10.01
CA ALA A 56 -10.18 -12.57 10.24
C ALA A 56 -10.82 -13.10 11.54
N HIS A 57 -11.30 -12.20 12.40
CA HIS A 57 -11.89 -12.56 13.69
C HIS A 57 -13.19 -13.38 13.57
N TYR A 58 -13.87 -13.29 12.42
CA TYR A 58 -15.12 -13.98 12.14
C TYR A 58 -14.95 -15.28 11.33
N ASP A 59 -13.79 -15.50 10.70
CA ASP A 59 -13.48 -16.73 9.97
C ASP A 59 -11.98 -17.02 9.97
N ASN A 60 -11.59 -18.09 10.65
CA ASN A 60 -10.20 -18.50 10.78
C ASN A 60 -9.57 -18.98 9.46
N ASN A 61 -10.35 -19.18 8.39
CA ASN A 61 -9.86 -19.52 7.06
C ASN A 61 -9.52 -18.30 6.20
N LEU A 62 -9.78 -17.10 6.69
CA LEU A 62 -9.53 -15.86 5.98
C LEU A 62 -8.33 -15.11 6.57
N ILE A 63 -7.55 -14.50 5.68
CA ILE A 63 -6.50 -13.54 6.02
C ILE A 63 -6.96 -12.15 5.60
N VAL A 64 -6.64 -11.17 6.42
CA VAL A 64 -6.84 -9.75 6.16
C VAL A 64 -5.48 -9.09 6.03
N GLU A 65 -5.19 -8.54 4.85
CA GLU A 65 -4.05 -7.64 4.62
C GLU A 65 -4.53 -6.20 4.70
N SER A 66 -3.94 -5.42 5.60
CA SER A 66 -4.28 -4.01 5.79
C SER A 66 -3.25 -3.11 5.10
N TYR A 67 -3.72 -2.03 4.48
CA TYR A 67 -2.93 -1.03 3.78
C TYR A 67 -3.29 0.36 4.31
N GLU A 68 -2.33 1.27 4.22
CA GLU A 68 -2.52 2.68 4.58
C GLU A 68 -3.58 3.32 3.67
N SER A 69 -4.52 4.05 4.27
CA SER A 69 -5.61 4.75 3.56
C SER A 69 -5.49 6.25 3.72
N ASP A 70 -5.89 6.98 2.70
CA ASP A 70 -6.07 8.44 2.64
C ASP A 70 -7.32 8.93 3.37
N ALA A 71 -8.19 8.02 3.81
CA ALA A 71 -9.39 8.38 4.56
C ALA A 71 -9.02 9.24 5.78
N LEU A 72 -9.78 10.32 6.01
CA LEU A 72 -9.62 11.26 7.13
C LEU A 72 -9.86 10.62 8.51
N VAL A 73 -10.22 9.34 8.53
CA VAL A 73 -10.51 8.51 9.69
C VAL A 73 -9.47 7.39 9.70
N SER A 74 -9.10 6.87 10.87
CA SER A 74 -8.05 5.85 11.09
C SER A 74 -8.21 4.52 10.35
N ASP A 75 -9.17 4.45 9.43
CA ASP A 75 -9.56 3.29 8.66
C ASP A 75 -8.42 2.88 7.73
N ARG A 76 -8.33 1.58 7.51
CA ARG A 76 -7.33 1.00 6.61
C ARG A 76 -8.04 0.36 5.43
N TYR A 77 -7.40 0.43 4.28
CA TYR A 77 -7.76 -0.42 3.16
C TYR A 77 -7.48 -1.88 3.52
N LYS A 78 -8.38 -2.80 3.19
CA LYS A 78 -8.31 -4.21 3.55
C LYS A 78 -8.49 -5.07 2.29
N ILE A 79 -7.60 -6.05 2.12
CA ILE A 79 -7.76 -7.15 1.16
C ILE A 79 -7.97 -8.44 1.96
N ILE A 80 -9.07 -9.13 1.70
CA ILE A 80 -9.45 -10.36 2.41
C ILE A 80 -9.37 -11.54 1.46
N PHE A 81 -8.63 -12.58 1.82
CA PHE A 81 -8.42 -13.76 0.97
C PHE A 81 -8.41 -15.07 1.76
N ARG A 82 -8.69 -16.18 1.09
CA ARG A 82 -8.69 -17.51 1.72
C ARG A 82 -7.28 -18.02 1.94
N LYS A 83 -7.02 -18.62 3.11
CA LYS A 83 -5.76 -19.29 3.43
C LYS A 83 -5.44 -20.46 2.48
N SER A 84 -6.46 -21.20 2.06
CA SER A 84 -6.30 -22.45 1.31
C SER A 84 -5.77 -22.25 -0.10
N ASP A 85 -6.28 -21.24 -0.81
CA ASP A 85 -6.04 -21.03 -2.24
C ASP A 85 -5.55 -19.62 -2.57
N SER A 86 -5.41 -18.74 -1.57
CA SER A 86 -5.01 -17.35 -1.72
C SER A 86 -5.92 -16.51 -2.64
N THR A 87 -7.18 -16.90 -2.78
CA THR A 87 -8.17 -16.17 -3.59
C THR A 87 -8.82 -15.07 -2.79
N ILE A 88 -8.91 -13.87 -3.38
CA ILE A 88 -9.56 -12.70 -2.78
C ILE A 88 -11.07 -12.91 -2.72
N VAL A 89 -11.62 -12.76 -1.53
CA VAL A 89 -13.07 -12.85 -1.26
C VAL A 89 -13.69 -11.48 -1.01
N ASP A 90 -12.89 -10.51 -0.57
CA ASP A 90 -13.37 -9.14 -0.36
C ASP A 90 -12.25 -8.10 -0.40
N VAL A 91 -12.64 -6.87 -0.71
CA VAL A 91 -11.77 -5.69 -0.75
C VAL A 91 -12.59 -4.49 -0.28
N GLY A 92 -12.06 -3.67 0.63
CA GLY A 92 -12.79 -2.51 1.11
C GLY A 92 -12.01 -1.64 2.09
N LEU A 93 -12.69 -0.65 2.67
CA LEU A 93 -12.27 0.04 3.88
C LEU A 93 -12.74 -0.78 5.09
N GLY A 94 -12.10 -0.63 6.24
CA GLY A 94 -12.70 -1.17 7.45
C GLY A 94 -12.47 -0.31 8.68
N ASP A 95 -13.53 -0.26 9.50
CA ASP A 95 -13.51 0.10 10.93
C ASP A 95 -12.52 -0.77 11.72
#